data_AF-A0A6M4GX34-F1
#
_entry.id   AF-A0A6M4GX34-F1
#
_cell.length_a   1.000
_cell.length_b   1.000
_cell.length_c   1.000
_cell.angle_alpha   90.00
_cell.angle_beta   90.00
_cell.angle_gamma   90.00
#
_symmetry.space_group_name_H-M   'P 1'
#
loop_
_entity.id
_entity.type
_entity.pdbx_description
1 polymer ?
#
loop_
_entity_poly.entity_id
_entity_poly.type
_entity_poly.pdbx_seq_one_letter_code
_entity_poly.pdbx_strand_id
1 'polypeptide(L)' 'MLLAAFYVFAIAAIILHYTGHLKRWNCEWVLIVLAIAVFPAVLFL' A
#
# COMPACT_ATOMS: atom_id res chain seq x y z
N MET A 1 6.51 -11.95 10.93
CA MET A 1 7.01 -10.57 10.71
C MET A 1 6.56 -9.94 9.38
N LEU A 2 6.45 -10.69 8.28
CA LEU A 2 6.16 -10.14 6.95
C LEU A 2 4.80 -9.42 6.85
N LEU A 3 3.75 -9.94 7.51
CA LEU A 3 2.43 -9.31 7.59
C LEU A 3 2.48 -7.93 8.26
N ALA A 4 3.24 -7.80 9.35
CA ALA A 4 3.38 -6.52 10.06
C ALA A 4 4.06 -5.47 9.17
N ALA A 5 5.10 -5.87 8.42
CA ALA A 5 5.75 -4.98 7.45
C ALA A 5 4.79 -4.57 6.33
N PHE A 6 3.95 -5.49 5.85
CA PHE A 6 2.91 -5.18 4.87
C PHE A 6 1.91 -4.14 5.39
N TYR A 7 1.44 -4.29 6.63
CA TYR A 7 0.54 -3.29 7.24
C TYR A 7 1.19 -1.93 7.43
N VAL A 8 2.44 -1.89 7.89
CA VAL A 8 3.18 -0.62 8.02
C VAL A 8 3.32 0.07 6.67
N PHE A 9 3.66 -0.68 5.62
CA PHE A 9 3.74 -0.15 4.26
C PHE A 9 2.38 0.34 3.75
N ALA A 10 1.31 -0.41 4.00
CA ALA A 10 -0.04 -0.01 3.61
C ALA A 10 -0.48 1.30 4.29
N ILE A 11 -0.23 1.44 5.60
CA ILE A 11 -0.51 2.66 6.35
C ILE A 11 0.28 3.84 5.76
N ALA A 12 1.57 3.67 5.50
CA ALA A 12 2.41 4.71 4.90
C ALA A 12 1.91 5.13 3.51
N ALA A 13 1.53 4.17 2.66
CA ALA A 13 0.98 4.43 1.33
C ALA A 13 -0.33 5.24 1.41
N ILE A 14 -1.21 4.93 2.36
CA ILE A 14 -2.46 5.67 2.58
C ILE A 14 -2.17 7.10 3.05
N ILE A 15 -1.23 7.28 3.99
CA ILE A 15 -0.81 8.61 4.45
C ILE A 15 -0.23 9.45 3.30
N LEU A 16 0.67 8.87 2.48
CA LEU A 16 1.24 9.59 1.34
C LEU A 16 0.19 9.90 0.26
N HIS A 17 -0.88 9.10 0.17
CA HIS A 17 -1.97 9.36 -0.77
C HIS A 17 -2.79 10.58 -0.35
N TYR A 18 -3.24 10.61 0.91
CA TYR A 18 -4.02 11.74 1.44
C TYR A 18 -3.22 13.03 1.53
N THR A 19 -1.89 12.96 1.68
CA THR A 19 -1.01 14.15 1.61
C THR A 19 -0.69 14.60 0.18
N GLY A 20 -1.16 13.88 -0.84
CA GLY A 20 -0.93 14.21 -2.26
C GLY A 20 0.49 13.92 -2.75
N HIS A 21 1.35 13.30 -1.94
CA HIS A 21 2.70 12.94 -2.33
C HIS A 21 2.74 11.88 -3.44
N LEU A 22 1.85 10.87 -3.40
CA LEU A 22 1.78 9.86 -4.48
C LEU A 22 1.47 10.52 -5.82
N LYS A 23 0.57 11.51 -5.83
CA LYS A 23 0.20 12.24 -7.04
C LYS A 23 1.32 13.14 -7.55
N ARG A 24 2.06 13.80 -6.65
CA ARG A 24 3.26 14.58 -7.01
C ARG A 24 4.37 13.73 -7.64
N TRP A 25 4.52 12.48 -7.20
CA TRP A 25 5.52 11.55 -7.75
C TRP A 25 5.00 10.70 -8.91
N ASN A 26 3.75 10.91 -9.34
CA ASN A 26 3.08 10.08 -10.36
C ASN A 26 3.05 8.57 -9.99
N CYS A 27 2.99 8.28 -8.69
CA CYS A 27 3.05 6.94 -8.10
C CYS A 27 1.69 6.44 -7.58
N GLU A 28 0.57 7.05 -7.98
CA GLU A 28 -0.78 6.63 -7.55
C GLU A 28 -1.08 5.15 -7.87
N TRP A 29 -0.41 4.59 -8.88
CA TRP A 29 -0.48 3.17 -9.23
C TRP A 29 -0.06 2.23 -8.09
N VAL A 30 0.74 2.69 -7.13
CA VAL A 30 1.15 1.92 -5.94
C VAL A 30 -0.06 1.47 -5.12
N LEU A 31 -1.13 2.26 -5.07
CA LEU A 31 -2.36 1.88 -4.36
C LEU A 31 -3.08 0.74 -5.05
N ILE A 32 -3.07 0.71 -6.38
CA ILE A 32 -3.71 -0.37 -7.16
C ILE A 32 -2.96 -1.68 -6.91
N VAL A 33 -1.62 -1.65 -6.96
CA VAL A 33 -0.78 -2.82 -6.68
C VAL A 33 -0.96 -3.29 -5.24
N LEU A 34 -1.00 -2.36 -4.29
CA LEU A 34 -1.25 -2.67 -2.87
C LEU A 34 -2.62 -3.32 -2.68
N ALA A 35 -3.67 -2.80 -3.33
CA ALA A 35 -5.02 -3.36 -3.27
C ALA A 35 -5.07 -4.79 -3.84
N ILE A 36 -4.39 -5.05 -4.96
CA ILE A 36 -4.30 -6.40 -5.52
C ILE A 36 -3.52 -7.33 -4.58
N ALA A 37 -2.43 -6.84 -3.97
CA ALA A 37 -1.58 -7.61 -3.08
C ALA A 37 -2.23 -7.92 -1.72
N VAL A 38 -3.22 -7.13 -1.28
CA VAL A 38 -4.00 -7.41 -0.07
C VAL A 38 -4.70 -8.77 -0.17
N PHE A 39 -5.29 -9.12 -1.31
CA PHE A 39 -6.03 -10.38 -1.46
C PHE A 39 -5.17 -11.63 -1.19
N PRO A 40 -4.02 -11.84 -1.85
CA PRO A 40 -3.17 -12.98 -1.54
C PRO A 40 -2.56 -12.88 -0.14
N ALA A 41 -2.27 -11.67 0.36
CA ALA A 41 -1.76 -11.49 1.72
C ALA A 41 -2.78 -11.90 2.80
N VAL A 42 -4.09 -11.74 2.55
CA VAL A 42 -5.15 -12.18 3.47
C VAL A 42 -5.45 -13.68 3.31
N LEU A 43 -5.35 -14.22 2.09
CA LEU A 43 -5.73 -15.61 1.80
C LEU A 43 -4.65 -16.65 2.14
N PHE A 44 -3.36 -16.29 2.05
CA PHE A 44 -2.27 -17.27 2.08
C PHE A 44 -1.23 -17.05 3.19
N LEU A 45 -1.37 -16.01 4.01
CA LEU A 45 -0.35 -15.58 4.99
C LEU A 45 -0.85 -15.73 6.43
#